data_AF-T2S8H7-F1
#
_entry.id   AF-T2S8H7-F1
#
_cell.length_a   1.000
_cell.length_b   1.000
_cell.length_c   1.000
_cell.angle_alpha   90.00
_cell.angle_beta   90.00
_cell.angle_gamma   90.00
#
_symmetry.space_group_name_H-M   'P 1'
#
loop_
_entity.id
_entity.type
_entity.pdbx_description
1 polymer ?
#
loop_
_entity_poly.entity_id
_entity_poly.type
_entity_poly.pdbx_seq_one_letter_code
_entity_poly.pdbx_strand_id
1 'polypeptide(L)'
;MGISNLIYIFKKDHFIHDHNGIETFKRFIAVKAYDVDNITSLALSNLLCEKFNLDILLTIEAMDKERALFFIRERKKRSKDISYQNIEYLEQMVSTDRAQIQKVSLSIMVFANSKKELDKKSIIVYNTLKKEGFSAVLESINMRPLFFSFFPERNFLNSRLRPQTSQNIASLIMFEKYQEGFKENSWGDCPVSVFKNQNGSAHFFNFQAKQGRDRNDNVVGHTMIIGSTGSGKSTFISFLIANLLTKYDMSVVALDRMNGLEIMTDFFEGQYNTANTDGGFYINPFSLKDTEENRQFLATWIKFMLNIDSDSQQDNKASQSIDKVIRDTYNYMGEQKIK
;
A
#
# COMPACT_ATOMS: atom_id res chain seq x y z
N MET A 1 -14.63 19.56 40.78
CA MET A 1 -15.00 19.14 39.40
C MET A 1 -15.28 20.40 38.60
N GLY A 2 -14.36 20.83 37.76
CA GLY A 2 -14.60 21.97 36.86
C GLY A 2 -15.67 21.57 35.84
N ILE A 3 -16.71 22.40 35.71
CA ILE A 3 -17.74 22.22 34.68
C ILE A 3 -17.03 22.43 33.34
N SER A 4 -16.85 21.37 32.56
CA SER A 4 -16.38 21.49 31.18
C SER A 4 -17.42 22.28 30.40
N ASN A 5 -17.09 23.48 29.94
CA ASN A 5 -17.98 24.26 29.10
C ASN A 5 -17.94 23.68 27.69
N LEU A 6 -19.08 23.17 27.24
CA LEU A 6 -19.30 22.60 25.91
C LEU A 6 -20.37 23.44 25.21
N ILE A 7 -19.99 24.14 24.13
CA ILE A 7 -20.89 25.06 23.43
C ILE A 7 -20.90 24.73 21.94
N TYR A 8 -22.09 24.64 21.36
CA TYR A 8 -22.31 24.47 19.92
C TYR A 8 -22.98 25.71 19.33
N ILE A 9 -22.31 26.38 18.40
CA ILE A 9 -22.82 27.59 17.74
C ILE A 9 -23.06 27.29 16.26
N PHE A 10 -24.33 27.09 15.89
CA PHE A 10 -24.71 26.82 14.49
C PHE A 10 -24.80 28.12 13.68
N LYS A 11 -24.00 28.23 12.62
CA LYS A 11 -24.04 29.29 11.61
C LYS A 11 -24.83 28.82 10.38
N LYS A 12 -24.73 29.55 9.26
CA LYS A 12 -25.48 29.26 8.02
C LYS A 12 -25.08 27.94 7.36
N ASP A 13 -23.78 27.67 7.29
CA ASP A 13 -23.17 26.61 6.48
C ASP A 13 -22.12 25.77 7.24
N HIS A 14 -21.98 26.01 8.54
CA HIS A 14 -21.06 25.34 9.44
C HIS A 14 -21.52 25.57 10.89
N PHE A 15 -20.91 24.86 11.83
CA PHE A 15 -21.09 25.12 13.25
C PHE A 15 -19.73 25.10 13.95
N ILE A 16 -19.66 25.83 15.07
CA ILE A 16 -18.46 25.92 15.90
C ILE A 16 -18.73 25.08 17.14
N HIS A 17 -17.77 24.22 17.45
CA HIS A 17 -17.72 23.43 18.67
C HIS A 17 -16.62 24.02 19.54
N ASP A 18 -17.00 24.63 20.66
CA ASP A 18 -16.07 25.14 21.67
C ASP A 18 -16.05 24.15 22.84
N HIS A 19 -14.86 23.64 23.12
CA HIS A 19 -14.58 22.82 24.30
C HIS A 19 -13.43 23.46 25.08
N ASN A 20 -13.74 24.02 26.25
CA ASN A 20 -12.78 24.68 27.13
C ASN A 20 -11.93 25.79 26.45
N GLY A 21 -12.54 26.58 25.57
CA GLY A 21 -11.89 27.69 24.86
C GLY A 21 -11.18 27.29 23.56
N ILE A 22 -11.23 26.00 23.18
CA ILE A 22 -10.71 25.51 21.91
C ILE A 22 -11.85 25.44 20.91
N GLU A 23 -11.89 26.41 20.00
CA GLU A 23 -12.86 26.45 18.91
C GLU A 23 -12.47 25.52 17.77
N THR A 24 -13.39 24.63 17.39
CA THR A 24 -13.28 23.79 16.20
C THR A 24 -14.42 24.08 15.23
N PHE A 25 -14.09 24.41 13.98
CA PHE A 25 -15.05 24.64 12.91
C PHE A 25 -15.43 23.30 12.27
N LYS A 26 -16.73 23.01 12.21
CA LYS A 26 -17.27 21.76 11.68
C LYS A 26 -18.31 22.01 10.58
N ARG A 27 -18.32 21.19 9.54
CA ARG A 27 -19.33 21.22 8.47
C ARG A 27 -19.74 19.81 8.06
N PHE A 28 -21.03 19.63 7.80
CA PHE A 28 -21.53 18.42 7.17
C PHE A 28 -21.59 18.55 5.64
N ILE A 29 -21.17 17.48 4.97
CA ILE A 29 -21.36 17.24 3.56
C ILE A 29 -22.14 15.94 3.45
N ALA A 30 -23.35 15.97 2.89
CA ALA A 30 -24.21 14.78 2.81
C ALA A 30 -24.44 14.35 1.37
N VAL A 31 -24.65 13.06 1.16
CA VAL A 31 -25.08 12.53 -0.14
C VAL A 31 -26.59 12.75 -0.28
N LYS A 32 -26.98 13.56 -1.26
CA LYS A 32 -28.38 13.88 -1.60
C LYS A 32 -29.01 12.78 -2.44
N ALA A 33 -28.24 12.18 -3.36
CA ALA A 33 -28.67 11.15 -4.26
C ALA A 33 -27.49 10.26 -4.69
N TYR A 34 -27.81 9.01 -5.00
CA TYR A 34 -26.88 7.95 -5.38
C TYR A 34 -27.08 7.67 -6.88
N ASP A 35 -26.95 8.71 -7.70
CA ASP A 35 -27.28 8.69 -9.12
C ASP A 35 -26.08 8.15 -9.93
N VAL A 36 -25.70 6.91 -9.64
CA VAL A 36 -24.60 6.19 -10.28
C VAL A 36 -25.05 4.81 -10.73
N ASP A 37 -24.53 4.34 -11.85
CA ASP A 37 -24.84 3.01 -12.36
C ASP A 37 -24.28 1.92 -11.43
N ASN A 38 -23.09 2.16 -10.87
CA ASN A 38 -22.40 1.25 -9.96
C ASN A 38 -21.96 1.98 -8.69
N ILE A 39 -22.34 1.45 -7.52
CA ILE A 39 -21.85 1.93 -6.22
C ILE A 39 -20.64 1.08 -5.81
N THR A 40 -19.53 1.75 -5.52
CA THR A 40 -18.28 1.14 -5.05
C THR A 40 -17.85 1.71 -3.71
N SER A 41 -16.87 1.07 -3.08
CA SER A 41 -16.20 1.50 -1.85
C SER A 41 -15.25 2.68 -2.02
N LEU A 42 -14.88 3.01 -3.26
CA LEU A 42 -13.80 3.96 -3.57
C LEU A 42 -14.00 5.34 -2.94
N ALA A 43 -15.23 5.83 -2.85
CA ALA A 43 -15.49 7.11 -2.21
C ALA A 43 -15.12 7.10 -0.73
N LEU A 44 -15.53 6.08 0.02
CA LEU A 44 -15.18 5.98 1.43
C LEU A 44 -13.69 5.69 1.60
N SER A 45 -13.12 4.78 0.80
CA SER A 45 -11.69 4.47 0.82
C SER A 45 -10.82 5.71 0.58
N ASN A 46 -11.15 6.53 -0.43
CA ASN A 46 -10.42 7.75 -0.73
C ASN A 46 -10.56 8.80 0.40
N LEU A 47 -11.75 8.92 1.00
CA LEU A 47 -11.96 9.81 2.15
C LEU A 47 -11.15 9.36 3.38
N LEU A 48 -11.04 8.06 3.64
CA LEU A 48 -10.23 7.52 4.74
C LEU A 48 -8.72 7.76 4.55
N CYS A 49 -8.27 8.07 3.33
CA CYS A 49 -6.89 8.41 3.02
C CYS A 49 -6.56 9.91 3.20
N GLU A 50 -7.55 10.75 3.51
CA GLU A 50 -7.37 12.18 3.66
C GLU A 50 -6.50 12.52 4.89
N LYS A 51 -5.62 13.51 4.76
CA LYS A 51 -4.65 13.89 5.80
C LYS A 51 -5.23 14.86 6.84
N PHE A 52 -6.53 14.83 7.07
CA PHE A 52 -7.21 15.68 8.03
C PHE A 52 -8.38 14.96 8.69
N ASN A 53 -8.73 15.41 9.89
CA ASN A 53 -9.81 14.80 10.66
C ASN A 53 -11.16 15.00 9.96
N LEU A 54 -11.86 13.89 9.78
CA LEU A 54 -13.24 13.82 9.33
C LEU A 54 -13.95 12.65 10.03
N ASP A 55 -15.26 12.78 10.19
CA ASP A 55 -16.12 11.67 10.61
C ASP A 55 -16.98 11.24 9.43
N ILE A 56 -17.03 9.94 9.14
CA ILE A 56 -17.95 9.36 8.17
C ILE A 56 -19.13 8.80 8.95
N LEU A 57 -20.29 9.39 8.76
CA LEU A 57 -21.53 9.04 9.43
C LEU A 57 -22.44 8.31 8.45
N LEU A 58 -22.71 7.05 8.76
CA LEU A 58 -23.59 6.20 7.96
C LEU A 58 -24.76 5.73 8.81
N THR A 59 -25.96 6.13 8.42
CA THR A 59 -27.21 5.69 9.05
C THR A 59 -27.91 4.71 8.11
N ILE A 60 -28.27 3.53 8.62
CA ILE A 60 -29.02 2.51 7.88
C ILE A 60 -30.29 2.18 8.68
N GLU A 61 -31.44 2.26 8.04
CA GLU A 61 -32.75 1.90 8.59
C GLU A 61 -33.39 0.85 7.69
N ALA A 62 -33.67 -0.33 8.23
CA ALA A 62 -34.35 -1.39 7.49
C ALA A 62 -35.76 -0.96 7.09
N MET A 63 -36.16 -1.22 5.85
CA MET A 63 -37.54 -1.05 5.40
C MET A 63 -38.25 -2.39 5.49
N ASP A 64 -39.47 -2.40 6.03
CA ASP A 64 -40.30 -3.59 6.01
C ASP A 64 -40.64 -4.00 4.56
N LYS A 65 -40.82 -5.31 4.36
CA LYS A 65 -40.99 -5.91 3.03
C LYS A 65 -42.20 -5.34 2.27
N GLU A 66 -43.31 -5.10 2.97
CA GLU A 66 -44.53 -4.57 2.36
C GLU A 66 -44.34 -3.14 1.86
N ARG A 67 -43.75 -2.26 2.67
CA ARG A 67 -43.40 -0.89 2.25
C ARG A 67 -42.35 -0.88 1.15
N ALA A 68 -41.38 -1.79 1.19
CA ALA A 68 -40.38 -1.93 0.13
C ALA A 68 -41.04 -2.29 -1.21
N LEU A 69 -41.92 -3.30 -1.22
CA LEU A 69 -42.67 -3.69 -2.43
C LEU A 69 -43.59 -2.59 -2.92
N PHE A 70 -44.29 -1.90 -2.01
CA PHE A 70 -45.11 -0.74 -2.36
C PHE A 70 -44.29 0.36 -3.06
N PHE A 71 -43.13 0.71 -2.49
CA PHE A 71 -42.21 1.69 -3.08
C PHE A 71 -41.70 1.27 -4.46
N ILE A 72 -41.33 0.00 -4.63
CA ILE A 72 -40.87 -0.55 -5.92
C ILE A 72 -41.98 -0.50 -6.96
N ARG A 73 -43.20 -0.92 -6.62
CA ARG A 73 -44.36 -0.91 -7.53
C ARG A 73 -44.73 0.50 -7.97
N GLU A 74 -44.69 1.48 -7.06
CA GLU A 74 -44.93 2.88 -7.42
C GLU A 74 -43.88 3.44 -8.38
N ARG A 75 -42.60 3.02 -8.24
CA ARG A 75 -41.56 3.35 -9.23
C ARG A 75 -41.77 2.62 -10.55
N LYS A 76 -42.15 1.33 -10.51
CA LYS A 76 -42.42 0.48 -11.69
C LYS A 76 -43.48 1.10 -12.60
N LYS A 77 -44.57 1.64 -12.02
CA LYS A 77 -45.64 2.34 -12.77
C LYS A 77 -45.15 3.56 -13.55
N ARG A 78 -44.04 4.18 -13.13
CA ARG A 78 -43.49 5.41 -13.72
C ARG A 78 -42.31 5.15 -14.67
N SER A 79 -41.77 3.93 -14.68
CA SER A 79 -40.62 3.53 -15.49
C SER A 79 -41.04 3.00 -16.87
N LYS A 80 -40.14 3.11 -17.85
CA LYS A 80 -40.28 2.59 -19.22
C LYS A 80 -39.06 1.75 -19.61
N ASP A 81 -39.20 0.93 -20.64
CA ASP A 81 -38.12 0.19 -21.31
C ASP A 81 -37.22 -0.61 -20.34
N ILE A 82 -35.89 -0.45 -20.43
CA ILE A 82 -34.89 -1.15 -19.61
C ILE A 82 -35.08 -0.88 -18.11
N SER A 83 -35.51 0.33 -17.74
CA SER A 83 -35.77 0.68 -16.34
C SER A 83 -36.93 -0.14 -15.77
N TYR A 84 -37.95 -0.43 -16.57
CA TYR A 84 -39.06 -1.29 -16.15
C TYR A 84 -38.58 -2.71 -15.85
N GLN A 85 -37.77 -3.30 -16.75
CA GLN A 85 -37.21 -4.65 -16.56
C GLN A 85 -36.33 -4.74 -15.32
N ASN A 86 -35.46 -3.75 -15.08
CA ASN A 86 -34.60 -3.70 -13.89
C ASN A 86 -35.43 -3.60 -12.59
N ILE A 87 -36.49 -2.79 -12.59
CA ILE A 87 -37.37 -2.63 -11.43
C ILE A 87 -38.21 -3.89 -11.20
N GLU A 88 -38.66 -4.56 -12.25
CA GLU A 88 -39.35 -5.85 -12.16
C GLU A 88 -38.45 -6.95 -11.58
N TYR A 89 -37.20 -7.02 -12.02
CA TYR A 89 -36.22 -7.92 -11.44
C TYR A 89 -35.98 -7.64 -9.96
N LEU A 90 -35.85 -6.36 -9.59
CA LEU A 90 -35.71 -5.95 -8.18
C LEU A 90 -36.95 -6.33 -7.34
N GLU A 91 -38.16 -6.16 -7.88
CA GLU A 91 -39.40 -6.59 -7.23
C GLU A 91 -39.38 -8.09 -6.92
N GLN A 92 -38.93 -8.92 -7.87
CA GLN A 92 -38.79 -10.36 -7.67
C GLN A 92 -37.72 -10.71 -6.62
N MET A 93 -36.56 -10.05 -6.65
CA MET A 93 -35.50 -10.25 -5.66
C MET A 93 -35.98 -9.93 -4.24
N VAL A 94 -36.72 -8.83 -4.06
CA VAL A 94 -37.27 -8.44 -2.75
C VAL A 94 -38.40 -9.39 -2.33
N SER A 95 -39.26 -9.81 -3.27
CA SER A 95 -40.34 -10.76 -2.99
C SER A 95 -39.82 -12.13 -2.52
N THR A 96 -38.67 -12.56 -3.06
CA THR A 96 -38.00 -13.83 -2.74
C THR A 96 -36.93 -13.72 -1.64
N ASP A 97 -36.87 -12.58 -0.94
CA ASP A 97 -35.91 -12.30 0.14
C ASP A 97 -34.42 -12.41 -0.25
N ARG A 98 -34.12 -12.30 -1.56
CA ARG A 98 -32.76 -12.26 -2.10
C ARG A 98 -32.14 -10.85 -2.03
N ALA A 99 -32.95 -9.82 -1.82
CA ALA A 99 -32.52 -8.46 -1.58
C ALA A 99 -33.45 -7.77 -0.58
N GLN A 100 -32.91 -6.85 0.21
CA GLN A 100 -33.70 -5.98 1.09
C GLN A 100 -33.55 -4.53 0.64
N ILE A 101 -34.62 -3.74 0.79
CA ILE A 101 -34.53 -2.29 0.66
C ILE A 101 -34.31 -1.71 2.05
N GLN A 102 -33.36 -0.79 2.17
CA GLN A 102 -33.04 -0.09 3.40
C GLN A 102 -32.88 1.38 3.09
N LYS A 103 -33.24 2.27 4.01
CA LYS A 103 -32.93 3.68 3.89
C LYS A 103 -31.51 3.91 4.38
N VAL A 104 -30.68 4.49 3.54
CA VAL A 104 -29.30 4.85 3.87
C VAL A 104 -29.11 6.36 3.84
N SER A 105 -28.33 6.89 4.76
CA SER A 105 -27.79 8.25 4.68
C SER A 105 -26.30 8.23 4.94
N LEU A 106 -25.54 8.80 4.01
CA LEU A 106 -24.10 9.01 4.14
C LEU A 106 -23.83 10.51 4.32
N SER A 107 -23.20 10.88 5.43
CA SER A 107 -22.80 12.25 5.74
C SER A 107 -21.36 12.28 6.25
N ILE A 108 -20.58 13.26 5.83
CA ILE A 108 -19.18 13.46 6.21
C ILE A 108 -19.12 14.74 7.02
N MET A 109 -18.59 14.67 8.24
CA MET A 109 -18.30 15.84 9.06
C MET A 109 -16.83 16.20 8.95
N VAL A 110 -16.53 17.40 8.47
CA VAL A 110 -15.16 17.89 8.30
C VAL A 110 -14.79 18.82 9.44
N PHE A 111 -13.56 18.72 9.94
CA PHE A 111 -13.05 19.51 11.05
C PHE A 111 -11.90 20.43 10.62
N ALA A 112 -11.86 21.64 11.18
CA ALA A 112 -10.80 22.61 10.94
C ALA A 112 -10.62 23.59 12.10
N ASN A 113 -9.47 24.24 12.15
CA ASN A 113 -9.15 25.25 13.17
C ASN A 113 -9.55 26.67 12.73
N SER A 114 -9.98 26.84 11.47
CA SER A 114 -10.50 28.10 10.96
C SER A 114 -11.53 27.87 9.85
N LYS A 115 -12.40 28.85 9.62
CA LYS A 115 -13.37 28.81 8.52
C LYS A 115 -12.70 28.68 7.14
N LYS A 116 -11.57 29.36 6.93
CA LYS A 116 -10.81 29.31 5.66
C LYS A 116 -10.27 27.90 5.37
N GLU A 117 -9.77 27.23 6.40
CA GLU A 117 -9.31 25.85 6.29
C GLU A 117 -10.49 24.87 6.09
N LEU A 118 -11.59 25.10 6.81
CA LEU A 118 -12.83 24.31 6.65
C LEU A 118 -13.32 24.35 5.20
N ASP A 119 -13.32 25.52 4.57
CA ASP A 119 -13.74 25.68 3.17
C ASP A 119 -12.86 24.89 2.22
N LYS A 120 -11.54 24.92 2.39
CA LYS A 120 -10.60 24.12 1.59
C LYS A 120 -10.83 22.62 1.74
N LYS A 121 -10.90 22.12 2.98
CA LYS A 121 -11.13 20.70 3.27
C LYS A 121 -12.49 20.22 2.78
N SER A 122 -13.51 21.06 2.90
CA SER A 122 -14.87 20.75 2.43
C SER A 122 -14.93 20.55 0.92
N ILE A 123 -14.19 21.37 0.15
CA ILE A 123 -14.10 21.23 -1.29
C ILE A 123 -13.44 19.91 -1.69
N ILE A 124 -12.40 19.48 -0.96
CA ILE A 124 -11.75 18.18 -1.19
C ILE A 124 -12.76 17.05 -1.02
N VAL A 125 -13.43 16.97 0.14
CA VAL A 125 -14.44 15.93 0.41
C VAL A 125 -15.57 15.96 -0.62
N TYR A 126 -16.09 17.13 -0.95
CA TYR A 126 -17.14 17.30 -1.95
C TYR A 126 -16.72 16.77 -3.32
N ASN A 127 -15.50 17.11 -3.76
CA ASN A 127 -14.97 16.66 -5.04
C ASN A 127 -14.68 15.16 -5.04
N THR A 128 -14.20 14.58 -3.93
CA THR A 128 -13.97 13.14 -3.79
C THR A 128 -15.29 12.38 -3.97
N LEU A 129 -16.36 12.80 -3.30
CA LEU A 129 -17.69 12.20 -3.47
C LEU A 129 -18.22 12.36 -4.91
N LYS A 130 -18.09 13.56 -5.48
CA LYS A 130 -18.56 13.86 -6.84
C LYS A 130 -17.79 13.07 -7.91
N LYS A 131 -16.49 12.86 -7.74
CA LYS A 131 -15.63 12.09 -8.65
C LYS A 131 -16.10 10.63 -8.76
N GLU A 132 -16.56 10.06 -7.65
CA GLU A 132 -17.14 8.72 -7.59
C GLU A 132 -18.65 8.72 -7.91
N GLY A 133 -19.18 9.84 -8.43
CA GLY A 133 -20.53 9.98 -8.96
C GLY A 133 -21.63 10.28 -7.93
N PHE A 134 -21.31 10.39 -6.64
CA PHE A 134 -22.29 10.77 -5.63
C PHE A 134 -22.73 12.23 -5.78
N SER A 135 -24.04 12.48 -5.68
CA SER A 135 -24.58 13.84 -5.63
C SER A 135 -24.45 14.37 -4.20
N ALA A 136 -23.31 14.99 -3.88
CA ALA A 136 -23.03 15.57 -2.57
C ALA A 136 -23.61 16.99 -2.41
N VAL A 137 -23.86 17.42 -1.17
CA VAL A 137 -24.28 18.79 -0.84
C VAL A 137 -23.65 19.25 0.47
N LEU A 138 -23.20 20.52 0.51
CA LEU A 138 -22.78 21.16 1.76
C LEU A 138 -24.03 21.54 2.54
N GLU A 139 -24.18 21.01 3.75
CA GLU A 139 -25.41 21.20 4.50
C GLU A 139 -25.50 22.59 5.13
N SER A 140 -26.69 23.17 5.01
CA SER A 140 -27.07 24.44 5.64
C SER A 140 -28.33 24.26 6.47
N ILE A 141 -29.49 24.11 5.80
CA ILE A 141 -30.79 23.93 6.46
C ILE A 141 -30.84 22.60 7.22
N ASN A 142 -30.38 21.51 6.58
CA ASN A 142 -30.38 20.17 7.19
C ASN A 142 -29.23 19.96 8.20
N MET A 143 -28.36 20.95 8.42
CA MET A 143 -27.21 20.82 9.32
C MET A 143 -27.63 20.53 10.78
N ARG A 144 -28.61 21.26 11.31
CA ARG A 144 -29.10 21.05 12.69
C ARG A 144 -29.86 19.72 12.82
N PRO A 145 -30.85 19.39 11.96
CA PRO A 145 -31.50 18.09 12.01
C PRO A 145 -30.51 16.92 11.87
N LEU A 146 -29.52 17.03 10.98
CA LEU A 146 -28.47 16.03 10.81
C LEU A 146 -27.64 15.85 12.09
N PHE A 147 -27.18 16.93 12.72
CA PHE A 147 -26.47 16.86 14.00
C PHE A 147 -27.28 16.11 15.07
N PHE A 148 -28.58 16.42 15.19
CA PHE A 148 -29.43 15.75 16.17
C PHE A 148 -29.86 14.34 15.77
N SER A 149 -29.67 13.95 14.51
CA SER A 149 -30.01 12.60 14.05
C SER A 149 -29.09 11.51 14.60
N PHE A 150 -27.92 11.89 15.12
CA PHE A 150 -26.96 10.96 15.71
C PHE A 150 -27.39 10.43 17.08
N PHE A 151 -28.31 11.13 17.74
CA PHE A 151 -28.84 10.66 19.00
C PHE A 151 -29.74 9.44 18.76
N PRO A 152 -29.73 8.45 19.67
CA PRO A 152 -30.59 7.29 19.58
C PRO A 152 -32.04 7.67 19.25
N GLU A 153 -32.65 6.90 18.34
CA GLU A 153 -34.04 7.07 17.88
C GLU A 153 -34.37 8.39 17.16
N ARG A 154 -33.37 9.22 16.82
CA ARG A 154 -33.59 10.50 16.10
C ARG A 154 -33.20 10.49 14.62
N ASN A 155 -32.91 9.31 14.06
CA ASN A 155 -32.54 9.15 12.65
C ASN A 155 -33.54 9.81 11.67
N PHE A 156 -34.82 9.83 12.02
CA PHE A 156 -35.90 10.43 11.23
C PHE A 156 -35.74 11.95 10.99
N LEU A 157 -34.94 12.64 11.82
CA LEU A 157 -34.64 14.06 11.64
C LEU A 157 -33.77 14.31 10.39
N ASN A 158 -33.00 13.31 9.96
CA ASN A 158 -32.13 13.46 8.81
C ASN A 158 -32.92 13.31 7.50
N SER A 159 -33.04 14.42 6.75
CA SER A 159 -33.73 14.45 5.45
C SER A 159 -33.00 13.73 4.30
N ARG A 160 -31.79 13.21 4.55
CA ARG A 160 -30.92 12.56 3.55
C ARG A 160 -31.02 11.04 3.52
N LEU A 161 -32.00 10.46 4.21
CA LEU A 161 -32.31 9.03 4.09
C LEU A 161 -32.84 8.71 2.67
N ARG A 162 -32.22 7.76 1.98
CA ARG A 162 -32.57 7.33 0.62
C ARG A 162 -32.71 5.82 0.55
N PRO A 163 -33.80 5.28 -0.03
CA PRO A 163 -33.93 3.84 -0.24
C PRO A 163 -32.84 3.31 -1.17
N GLN A 164 -32.11 2.30 -0.72
CA GLN A 164 -31.08 1.56 -1.46
C GLN A 164 -31.21 0.06 -1.20
N THR A 165 -30.68 -0.76 -2.09
CA THR A 165 -30.62 -2.21 -1.89
C THR A 165 -29.54 -2.55 -0.86
N SER A 166 -29.73 -3.64 -0.13
CA SER A 166 -28.73 -4.21 0.78
C SER A 166 -27.38 -4.44 0.11
N GLN A 167 -27.38 -4.85 -1.16
CA GLN A 167 -26.18 -5.08 -1.97
C GLN A 167 -25.42 -3.78 -2.22
N ASN A 168 -26.12 -2.71 -2.62
CA ASN A 168 -25.51 -1.41 -2.85
C ASN A 168 -24.89 -0.84 -1.57
N ILE A 169 -25.58 -1.01 -0.44
CA ILE A 169 -25.10 -0.59 0.87
C ILE A 169 -23.87 -1.40 1.27
N ALA A 170 -23.86 -2.72 1.07
CA ALA A 170 -22.70 -3.55 1.34
C ALA A 170 -21.48 -3.15 0.50
N SER A 171 -21.68 -2.85 -0.79
CA SER A 171 -20.61 -2.36 -1.68
C SER A 171 -20.06 -1.00 -1.26
N LEU A 172 -20.90 -0.11 -0.71
CA LEU A 172 -20.48 1.19 -0.21
C LEU A 172 -19.58 1.06 1.04
N ILE A 173 -19.84 0.07 1.91
CA ILE A 173 -19.17 -0.13 3.20
C ILE A 173 -18.13 -1.24 3.12
N MET A 174 -17.37 -1.30 2.03
CA MET A 174 -16.24 -2.23 1.95
C MET A 174 -14.99 -1.55 2.49
N PHE A 175 -14.55 -1.94 3.70
CA PHE A 175 -13.26 -1.51 4.23
C PHE A 175 -12.16 -2.38 3.64
N GLU A 176 -11.52 -1.86 2.60
CA GLU A 176 -10.41 -2.53 1.93
C GLU A 176 -9.18 -2.60 2.84
N LYS A 177 -8.63 -3.80 3.01
CA LYS A 177 -7.31 -3.96 3.60
C LYS A 177 -6.27 -3.70 2.51
N TYR A 178 -5.47 -2.66 2.71
CA TYR A 178 -4.39 -2.35 1.79
C TYR A 178 -3.25 -3.36 1.88
N GLN A 179 -2.51 -3.52 0.78
CA GLN A 179 -1.35 -4.39 0.74
C GLN A 179 -0.20 -3.75 1.52
N GLU A 180 -0.05 -4.18 2.77
CA GLU A 180 1.00 -3.69 3.67
C GLU A 180 2.34 -4.39 3.44
N GLY A 181 2.42 -5.45 2.63
CA GLY A 181 3.63 -6.28 2.54
C GLY A 181 3.79 -7.21 3.75
N PHE A 182 4.99 -7.79 3.92
CA PHE A 182 5.29 -8.72 5.02
C PHE A 182 5.96 -7.99 6.17
N LYS A 183 5.48 -8.21 7.39
CA LYS A 183 6.07 -7.58 8.60
C LYS A 183 7.39 -8.22 9.02
N GLU A 184 7.67 -9.41 8.52
CA GLU A 184 8.87 -10.21 8.77
C GLU A 184 9.28 -10.91 7.47
N ASN A 185 10.50 -11.42 7.43
CA ASN A 185 11.02 -12.16 6.27
C ASN A 185 11.93 -13.31 6.72
N SER A 186 12.43 -14.10 5.76
CA SER A 186 13.30 -15.25 6.06
C SER A 186 14.63 -14.90 6.74
N TRP A 187 15.01 -13.62 6.79
CA TRP A 187 16.23 -13.15 7.44
C TRP A 187 15.98 -12.64 8.87
N GLY A 188 14.73 -12.35 9.27
CA GLY A 188 14.42 -11.93 10.63
C GLY A 188 12.99 -11.42 10.87
N ASP A 189 12.74 -10.98 12.10
CA ASP A 189 11.40 -10.68 12.65
C ASP A 189 10.90 -9.25 12.35
N CYS A 190 11.51 -8.58 11.38
CA CYS A 190 11.12 -7.22 10.98
C CYS A 190 11.24 -7.06 9.46
N PRO A 191 10.69 -5.99 8.87
CA PRO A 191 10.86 -5.73 7.46
C PRO A 191 12.14 -4.95 7.20
N VAL A 192 12.68 -5.09 5.99
CA VAL A 192 13.86 -4.33 5.56
C VAL A 192 13.62 -2.84 5.71
N SER A 193 12.49 -2.32 5.23
CA SER A 193 12.14 -0.92 5.42
C SER A 193 10.64 -0.70 5.45
N VAL A 194 10.21 0.49 5.85
CA VAL A 194 8.83 0.92 5.77
C VAL A 194 8.73 2.10 4.80
N PHE A 195 8.00 1.89 3.71
CA PHE A 195 7.65 2.94 2.76
C PHE A 195 6.20 3.37 2.94
N LYS A 196 5.83 4.44 2.26
CA LYS A 196 4.47 4.96 2.23
C LYS A 196 3.77 4.50 0.97
N ASN A 197 2.65 3.79 1.11
CA ASN A 197 1.76 3.47 0.00
C ASN A 197 1.10 4.74 -0.56
N GLN A 198 0.50 4.65 -1.76
CA GLN A 198 -0.18 5.77 -2.41
C GLN A 198 -1.31 6.35 -1.56
N ASN A 199 -2.02 5.49 -0.83
CA ASN A 199 -3.06 5.83 0.15
C ASN A 199 -2.52 6.39 1.49
N GLY A 200 -1.21 6.43 1.65
CA GLY A 200 -0.53 6.90 2.85
C GLY A 200 -0.35 5.88 3.98
N SER A 201 -0.85 4.66 3.83
CA SER A 201 -0.58 3.54 4.75
C SER A 201 0.90 3.11 4.71
N ALA A 202 1.33 2.38 5.74
CA ALA A 202 2.64 1.77 5.79
C ALA A 202 2.75 0.60 4.81
N HIS A 203 3.86 0.53 4.09
CA HIS A 203 4.25 -0.58 3.26
C HIS A 203 5.56 -1.18 3.79
N PHE A 204 5.47 -2.37 4.37
CA PHE A 204 6.58 -3.16 4.88
C PHE A 204 7.31 -3.82 3.71
N PHE A 205 8.39 -3.17 3.29
CA PHE A 205 9.19 -3.60 2.16
C PHE A 205 10.16 -4.72 2.56
N ASN A 206 10.16 -5.76 1.73
CA ASN A 206 11.12 -6.86 1.77
C ASN A 206 11.53 -7.20 0.33
N PHE A 207 12.72 -7.76 0.16
CA PHE A 207 13.19 -8.18 -1.14
C PHE A 207 12.51 -9.48 -1.62
N GLN A 208 12.01 -10.29 -0.69
CA GLN A 208 11.31 -11.54 -0.98
C GLN A 208 9.90 -11.27 -1.51
N ALA A 209 9.60 -11.85 -2.68
CA ALA A 209 8.27 -11.75 -3.29
C ALA A 209 7.18 -12.56 -2.56
N LYS A 210 7.59 -13.50 -1.69
CA LYS A 210 6.69 -14.34 -0.89
C LYS A 210 7.23 -14.48 0.53
N GLN A 211 6.33 -14.69 1.48
CA GLN A 211 6.70 -15.08 2.84
C GLN A 211 7.16 -16.54 2.83
N GLY A 212 8.21 -16.85 3.59
CA GLY A 212 8.60 -18.24 3.86
C GLY A 212 7.50 -18.98 4.62
N ARG A 213 7.47 -20.32 4.49
CA ARG A 213 6.51 -21.15 5.24
C ARG A 213 6.81 -21.17 6.74
N ASP A 214 8.08 -21.11 7.08
CA ASP A 214 8.61 -21.00 8.44
C ASP A 214 9.94 -20.23 8.41
N ARG A 215 10.57 -20.04 9.58
CA ARG A 215 11.85 -19.31 9.70
C ARG A 215 13.04 -20.01 9.04
N ASN A 216 12.94 -21.32 8.76
CA ASN A 216 14.01 -22.08 8.11
C ASN A 216 13.85 -22.06 6.58
N ASP A 217 12.70 -21.63 6.06
CA ASP A 217 12.47 -21.43 4.63
C ASP A 217 13.19 -20.17 4.14
N ASN A 218 14.40 -20.35 3.61
CA ASN A 218 15.24 -19.28 3.12
C ASN A 218 14.81 -18.81 1.73
N VAL A 219 13.82 -17.90 1.69
CA VAL A 219 13.33 -17.32 0.46
C VAL A 219 14.32 -16.27 -0.06
N VAL A 220 14.78 -16.46 -1.29
CA VAL A 220 15.67 -15.52 -1.98
C VAL A 220 14.95 -14.23 -2.36
N GLY A 221 15.65 -13.10 -2.23
CA GLY A 221 15.13 -11.75 -2.49
C GLY A 221 15.78 -11.07 -3.69
N HIS A 222 15.71 -11.66 -4.89
CA HIS A 222 16.23 -10.99 -6.08
C HIS A 222 15.40 -9.75 -6.40
N THR A 223 16.05 -8.61 -6.60
CA THR A 223 15.38 -7.32 -6.85
C THR A 223 16.13 -6.51 -7.90
N MET A 224 15.36 -5.92 -8.82
CA MET A 224 15.85 -5.04 -9.86
C MET A 224 15.38 -3.62 -9.58
N ILE A 225 16.33 -2.67 -9.53
CA ILE A 225 16.05 -1.25 -9.29
C ILE A 225 16.42 -0.48 -10.56
N ILE A 226 15.42 0.17 -11.18
CA ILE A 226 15.57 0.91 -12.43
C ILE A 226 15.33 2.40 -12.17
N GLY A 227 16.22 3.25 -12.68
CA GLY A 227 16.10 4.71 -12.60
C GLY A 227 17.11 5.40 -13.49
N SER A 228 16.75 6.58 -14.01
CA SER A 228 17.64 7.43 -14.81
C SER A 228 18.78 8.02 -13.98
N THR A 229 19.83 8.52 -14.63
CA THR A 229 20.91 9.26 -13.94
C THR A 229 20.34 10.45 -13.19
N GLY A 230 20.74 10.61 -11.91
CA GLY A 230 20.25 11.69 -11.04
C GLY A 230 18.91 11.41 -10.34
N SER A 231 18.25 10.27 -10.60
CA SER A 231 16.98 9.90 -9.93
C SER A 231 17.13 9.46 -8.46
N GLY A 232 18.35 9.36 -7.95
CA GLY A 232 18.63 8.90 -6.59
C GLY A 232 18.79 7.38 -6.44
N LYS A 233 18.97 6.63 -7.53
CA LYS A 233 19.16 5.16 -7.50
C LYS A 233 20.23 4.71 -6.50
N SER A 234 21.44 5.29 -6.55
CA SER A 234 22.52 4.91 -5.63
C SER A 234 22.16 5.23 -4.18
N THR A 235 21.57 6.39 -3.92
CA THR A 235 21.08 6.78 -2.58
C THR A 235 20.04 5.78 -2.05
N PHE A 236 19.10 5.35 -2.90
CA PHE A 236 18.10 4.37 -2.53
C PHE A 236 18.71 2.99 -2.22
N ILE A 237 19.69 2.55 -3.02
CA ILE A 237 20.44 1.32 -2.77
C ILE A 237 21.20 1.41 -1.44
N SER A 238 21.94 2.50 -1.19
CA SER A 238 22.65 2.72 0.08
C SER A 238 21.69 2.70 1.28
N PHE A 239 20.51 3.30 1.14
CA PHE A 239 19.48 3.28 2.18
C PHE A 239 19.01 1.85 2.48
N LEU A 240 18.78 1.03 1.46
CA LEU A 240 18.37 -0.37 1.65
C LEU A 240 19.49 -1.20 2.28
N ILE A 241 20.73 -1.05 1.82
CA ILE A 241 21.91 -1.73 2.39
C ILE A 241 22.08 -1.35 3.86
N ALA A 242 21.99 -0.06 4.20
CA ALA A 242 22.09 0.40 5.58
C ALA A 242 21.02 -0.24 6.48
N ASN A 243 19.79 -0.36 5.98
CA ASN A 243 18.72 -1.06 6.70
C ASN A 243 19.02 -2.56 6.87
N LEU A 244 19.66 -3.20 5.88
CA LEU A 244 20.05 -4.60 5.99
C LEU A 244 21.09 -4.80 7.08
N LEU A 245 22.21 -4.05 7.00
CA LEU A 245 23.33 -4.17 7.93
C LEU A 245 22.97 -3.82 9.38
N THR A 246 21.96 -2.97 9.59
CA THR A 246 21.53 -2.56 10.94
C THR A 246 20.51 -3.50 11.57
N LYS A 247 19.76 -4.26 10.77
CA LYS A 247 18.64 -5.09 11.26
C LYS A 247 18.91 -6.58 11.21
N TYR A 248 19.85 -7.02 10.38
CA TYR A 248 20.15 -8.43 10.15
C TYR A 248 21.66 -8.65 10.21
N ASP A 249 22.05 -9.85 10.62
CA ASP A 249 23.45 -10.30 10.53
C ASP A 249 23.75 -10.72 9.08
N MET A 250 24.13 -9.73 8.26
CA MET A 250 24.35 -9.91 6.82
C MET A 250 25.67 -9.31 6.35
N SER A 251 26.32 -10.01 5.43
CA SER A 251 27.47 -9.50 4.67
C SER A 251 27.01 -9.00 3.31
N VAL A 252 27.48 -7.81 2.92
CA VAL A 252 27.13 -7.18 1.64
C VAL A 252 28.37 -7.05 0.77
N VAL A 253 28.28 -7.59 -0.46
CA VAL A 253 29.25 -7.34 -1.53
C VAL A 253 28.59 -6.42 -2.53
N ALA A 254 29.19 -5.24 -2.76
CA ALA A 254 28.67 -4.24 -3.67
C ALA A 254 29.67 -3.96 -4.80
N LEU A 255 29.18 -4.02 -6.04
CA LEU A 255 29.91 -3.57 -7.21
C LEU A 255 29.40 -2.18 -7.58
N ASP A 256 30.23 -1.17 -7.32
CA ASP A 256 29.87 0.23 -7.48
C ASP A 256 30.62 0.88 -8.65
N ARG A 257 30.04 1.96 -9.17
CA ARG A 257 30.64 2.77 -10.24
C ARG A 257 30.63 4.24 -9.81
N MET A 258 31.76 4.92 -10.00
CA MET A 258 31.94 6.35 -9.66
C MET A 258 31.82 6.65 -8.15
N ASN A 259 32.24 5.73 -7.29
CA ASN A 259 32.32 5.95 -5.84
C ASN A 259 31.01 6.39 -5.18
N GLY A 260 29.87 5.93 -5.72
CA GLY A 260 28.54 6.20 -5.15
C GLY A 260 28.30 5.54 -3.79
N LEU A 261 29.03 4.47 -3.45
CA LEU A 261 28.90 3.72 -2.19
C LEU A 261 30.09 3.87 -1.24
N GLU A 262 31.14 4.63 -1.61
CA GLU A 262 32.38 4.78 -0.82
C GLU A 262 32.09 5.28 0.60
N ILE A 263 31.40 6.42 0.73
CA ILE A 263 31.04 7.02 2.02
C ILE A 263 30.20 6.07 2.89
N MET A 264 29.29 5.30 2.27
CA MET A 264 28.46 4.34 3.02
C MET A 264 29.31 3.17 3.52
N THR A 265 30.25 2.71 2.70
CA THR A 265 31.17 1.63 3.06
C THR A 265 32.03 2.05 4.25
N ASP A 266 32.59 3.27 4.21
CA ASP A 266 33.37 3.82 5.32
C ASP A 266 32.54 3.96 6.61
N PHE A 267 31.29 4.42 6.49
CA PHE A 267 30.39 4.58 7.64
C PHE A 267 30.10 3.24 8.36
N PHE A 268 30.00 2.14 7.61
CA PHE A 268 29.82 0.80 8.16
C PHE A 268 31.15 0.08 8.44
N GLU A 269 32.28 0.81 8.43
CA GLU A 269 33.63 0.26 8.64
C GLU A 269 33.98 -0.89 7.67
N GLY A 270 33.40 -0.84 6.48
CA GLY A 270 33.64 -1.81 5.40
C GLY A 270 34.94 -1.55 4.64
N GLN A 271 35.24 -2.44 3.69
CA GLN A 271 36.40 -2.29 2.81
C GLN A 271 35.95 -1.78 1.44
N TYR A 272 36.33 -0.56 1.09
CA TYR A 272 36.11 -0.01 -0.25
C TYR A 272 37.39 -0.11 -1.08
N ASN A 273 37.34 -0.92 -2.14
CA ASN A 273 38.50 -1.14 -3.02
C ASN A 273 38.25 -0.51 -4.40
N THR A 274 39.05 0.49 -4.76
CA THR A 274 38.97 1.15 -6.07
C THR A 274 39.87 0.44 -7.09
N ALA A 275 39.33 0.17 -8.28
CA ALA A 275 40.11 -0.39 -9.39
C ALA A 275 41.10 0.60 -10.04
N ASN A 276 40.90 1.92 -9.83
CA ASN A 276 41.70 2.98 -10.47
C ASN A 276 42.35 3.87 -9.41
N THR A 277 43.64 3.62 -9.13
CA THR A 277 44.75 4.57 -8.91
C THR A 277 45.87 3.83 -8.17
N ASP A 278 47.00 3.63 -8.84
CA ASP A 278 48.38 3.39 -8.34
C ASP A 278 48.67 2.47 -7.13
N GLY A 279 47.69 1.75 -6.54
CA GLY A 279 47.94 0.86 -5.42
C GLY A 279 46.78 -0.05 -5.01
N GLY A 280 46.92 -1.36 -5.28
CA GLY A 280 46.76 -2.32 -4.18
C GLY A 280 45.63 -3.35 -4.22
N PHE A 281 44.54 -3.19 -5.00
CA PHE A 281 43.48 -4.21 -5.03
C PHE A 281 43.62 -5.16 -6.22
N TYR A 282 43.90 -6.43 -5.93
CA TYR A 282 44.04 -7.49 -6.92
C TYR A 282 43.13 -8.65 -6.57
N ILE A 283 42.33 -9.08 -7.54
CA ILE A 283 41.62 -10.36 -7.46
C ILE A 283 42.49 -11.38 -8.18
N ASN A 284 43.14 -12.26 -7.42
CA ASN A 284 43.87 -13.38 -7.95
C ASN A 284 43.10 -14.68 -7.67
N PRO A 285 42.34 -15.23 -8.63
CA PRO A 285 41.67 -16.51 -8.45
C PRO A 285 42.61 -17.65 -8.02
N PHE A 286 43.89 -17.61 -8.42
CA PHE A 286 44.87 -18.65 -8.09
C PHE A 286 45.33 -18.61 -6.61
N SER A 287 44.95 -17.60 -5.82
CA SER A 287 45.21 -17.58 -4.37
C SER A 287 44.17 -18.36 -3.55
N LEU A 288 43.16 -18.96 -4.21
CA LEU A 288 42.16 -19.77 -3.52
C LEU A 288 42.80 -21.00 -2.85
N LYS A 289 42.30 -21.31 -1.65
CA LYS A 289 42.74 -22.48 -0.88
C LYS A 289 42.51 -23.77 -1.65
N ASP A 290 43.33 -24.78 -1.38
CA ASP A 290 43.16 -26.10 -1.96
C ASP A 290 41.88 -26.79 -1.44
N THR A 291 40.79 -26.68 -2.20
CA THR A 291 39.54 -27.42 -1.99
C THR A 291 39.01 -27.87 -3.34
N GLU A 292 38.24 -28.97 -3.36
CA GLU A 292 37.66 -29.49 -4.60
C GLU A 292 36.77 -28.44 -5.29
N GLU A 293 35.99 -27.68 -4.51
CA GLU A 293 35.14 -26.58 -5.02
C GLU A 293 35.97 -25.47 -5.69
N ASN A 294 37.08 -25.05 -5.07
CA ASN A 294 37.96 -24.03 -5.64
C ASN A 294 38.70 -24.52 -6.90
N ARG A 295 39.12 -25.80 -6.93
CA ARG A 295 39.73 -26.41 -8.12
C ARG A 295 38.73 -26.42 -9.28
N GLN A 296 37.48 -26.81 -9.03
CA GLN A 296 36.42 -26.81 -10.03
C GLN A 296 36.07 -25.40 -10.51
N PHE A 297 35.99 -24.43 -9.60
CA PHE A 297 35.80 -23.02 -9.95
C PHE A 297 36.90 -22.53 -10.90
N LEU A 298 38.18 -22.76 -10.56
CA LEU A 298 39.31 -22.36 -11.40
C LEU A 298 39.28 -23.03 -12.77
N ALA A 299 38.92 -24.31 -12.84
CA ALA A 299 38.81 -25.03 -14.09
C ALA A 299 37.74 -24.43 -14.99
N THR A 300 36.54 -24.24 -14.45
CA THR A 300 35.42 -23.62 -15.16
C THR A 300 35.76 -22.20 -15.59
N TRP A 301 36.43 -21.43 -14.72
CA TRP A 301 36.83 -20.06 -15.02
C TRP A 301 37.87 -19.98 -16.16
N ILE A 302 38.90 -20.84 -16.17
CA ILE A 302 39.88 -20.90 -17.27
C ILE A 302 39.24 -21.37 -18.57
N LYS A 303 38.36 -22.38 -18.52
CA LYS A 303 37.60 -22.85 -19.68
C LYS A 303 36.76 -21.73 -20.27
N PHE A 304 36.07 -20.96 -19.42
CA PHE A 304 35.31 -19.78 -19.82
C PHE A 304 36.20 -18.71 -20.47
N MET A 305 37.35 -18.38 -19.87
CA MET A 305 38.30 -17.41 -20.42
C MET A 305 38.85 -17.81 -21.80
N LEU A 306 38.99 -19.12 -22.05
CA LEU A 306 39.46 -19.67 -23.32
C LEU A 306 38.31 -19.95 -24.32
N ASN A 307 37.06 -19.62 -23.97
CA ASN A 307 35.86 -19.97 -24.74
C ASN A 307 35.78 -21.46 -25.11
N ILE A 308 36.24 -22.34 -24.21
CA ILE A 308 36.20 -23.79 -24.38
C ILE A 308 34.78 -24.26 -24.04
N ASP A 309 34.12 -24.85 -25.03
CA ASP A 309 32.82 -25.48 -24.81
C ASP A 309 33.04 -26.91 -24.31
N SER A 310 32.63 -27.19 -23.07
CA SER A 310 32.74 -28.51 -22.47
C SER A 310 31.92 -29.59 -23.19
N ASP A 311 30.94 -29.22 -24.02
CA ASP A 311 30.10 -30.16 -24.78
C ASP A 311 30.63 -30.39 -26.21
N SER A 312 31.65 -29.64 -26.64
CA SER A 312 32.29 -29.81 -27.94
C SER A 312 33.30 -30.96 -27.93
N GLN A 313 33.13 -31.94 -28.83
CA GLN A 313 34.08 -33.05 -28.99
C GLN A 313 35.51 -32.57 -29.32
N GLN A 314 35.65 -31.41 -29.96
CA GLN A 314 36.93 -30.85 -30.34
C GLN A 314 37.70 -30.31 -29.12
N ASP A 315 36.98 -29.85 -28.10
CA ASP A 315 37.50 -29.16 -26.93
C ASP A 315 37.71 -30.08 -25.72
N ASN A 316 37.19 -31.31 -25.77
CA ASN A 316 37.32 -32.31 -24.71
C ASN A 316 38.77 -32.53 -24.25
N LYS A 317 39.72 -32.61 -25.18
CA LYS A 317 41.15 -32.76 -24.84
C LYS A 317 41.69 -31.53 -24.09
N ALA A 318 41.28 -30.33 -24.48
CA ALA A 318 41.69 -29.09 -23.84
C ALA A 318 41.07 -28.98 -22.43
N SER A 319 39.78 -29.29 -22.30
CA SER A 319 39.06 -29.32 -21.02
C SER A 319 39.72 -30.28 -20.01
N GLN A 320 40.01 -31.52 -20.41
CA GLN A 320 40.71 -32.51 -19.57
C GLN A 320 42.14 -32.06 -19.21
N SER A 321 42.83 -31.39 -20.13
CA SER A 321 44.18 -30.88 -19.88
C SER A 321 44.16 -29.77 -18.83
N ILE A 322 43.19 -28.87 -18.86
CA ILE A 322 43.01 -27.81 -17.86
C ILE A 322 42.73 -28.40 -16.48
N ASP A 323 41.80 -29.35 -16.39
CA ASP A 323 41.47 -30.02 -15.13
C ASP A 323 42.72 -30.70 -14.52
N LYS A 324 43.49 -31.38 -15.36
CA LYS A 324 44.74 -32.02 -14.97
C LYS A 324 45.77 -31.01 -14.48
N VAL A 325 46.00 -29.92 -15.22
CA VAL A 325 47.01 -28.89 -14.86
C VAL A 325 46.67 -28.24 -13.53
N ILE A 326 45.40 -27.89 -13.28
CA ILE A 326 44.99 -27.31 -12.00
C ILE A 326 45.22 -28.31 -10.87
N ARG A 327 44.84 -29.56 -11.07
CA ARG A 327 45.02 -30.62 -10.08
C ARG A 327 46.50 -30.82 -9.74
N ASP A 328 47.34 -30.92 -10.77
CA ASP A 328 48.78 -31.09 -10.62
C ASP A 328 49.39 -29.88 -9.91
N THR A 329 48.99 -28.65 -10.29
CA THR A 329 49.50 -27.41 -9.67
C THR A 329 49.26 -27.38 -8.16
N TYR A 330 48.03 -27.65 -7.70
CA TYR A 330 47.74 -27.69 -6.26
C TYR A 330 48.46 -28.84 -5.54
N ASN A 331 48.62 -30.00 -6.19
CA ASN A 331 49.33 -31.13 -5.60
C ASN A 331 50.84 -30.87 -5.42
N TYR A 332 51.43 -30.01 -6.27
CA TYR A 332 52.85 -29.61 -6.18
C TYR A 332 53.08 -28.34 -5.35
N MET A 333 52.03 -27.58 -5.04
CA MET A 333 52.11 -26.49 -4.06
C MET A 333 52.20 -27.11 -2.65
N GLY A 334 53.34 -26.94 -1.98
CA GLY A 334 53.47 -27.31 -0.56
C GLY A 334 52.52 -26.50 0.35
N GLU A 335 52.60 -26.67 1.68
CA GLU A 335 51.74 -25.94 2.62
C GLU A 335 51.73 -24.43 2.33
N GLN A 336 50.57 -23.92 1.89
CA GLN A 336 50.39 -22.50 1.59
C GLN A 336 50.48 -21.70 2.90
N LYS A 337 51.62 -21.04 3.14
CA LYS A 337 51.70 -19.99 4.17
C LYS A 337 50.92 -18.77 3.68
N ILE A 338 49.66 -18.68 4.09
CA ILE A 338 48.84 -17.48 3.88
C ILE A 338 49.42 -16.39 4.79
N LYS A 339 49.85 -15.28 4.20
CA LYS A 339 50.26 -14.07 4.92
C LYS A 339 49.06 -13.19 5.21
#